data_AF-A0A497PVI7-F1
#
_entry.id   AF-A0A497PVI7-F1
#
_cell.length_a   1.000
_cell.length_b   1.000
_cell.length_c   1.000
_cell.angle_alpha   90.00
_cell.angle_beta   90.00
_cell.angle_gamma   90.00
#
_symmetry.space_group_name_H-M   'P 1'
#
loop_
_entity.id
_entity.type
_entity.pdbx_description
1 polymer ?
#
loop_
_entity_poly.entity_id
_entity_poly.type
_entity_poly.pdbx_seq_one_letter_code
_entity_poly.pdbx_strand_id
1 'polypeptide(L)'
;YTDYERGYVPVQSELHTDTNERLLARKGASLYGLEEYLDSIDLSKAVKFDFEKIKDLEPAILNAEIGQEEAEKALHSRVADRHRATIKSQLAELFDCRTVTNVRGTTYLQAPFSLVRYKFQGDLYKAALDGTSGKVLIGEIPITTGQRILWTLLGILGIFLSGFGGEWAYIGYNSLDTSNELMTVLAAGIGLLVLGVLMVYFGFKVLLMTQRTKKG
;
A
#
# COMPACT_ATOMS: atom_id res chain seq x y z
N TYR A 1 37.58 -8.22 19.51
CA TYR A 1 36.29 -8.67 18.99
C TYR A 1 35.37 -8.70 20.20
N THR A 2 34.57 -7.67 20.43
CA THR A 2 33.61 -7.63 21.54
C THR A 2 32.38 -8.40 21.11
N ASP A 3 32.18 -9.56 21.73
CA ASP A 3 31.04 -10.43 21.52
C ASP A 3 29.83 -9.78 22.22
N TYR A 4 28.85 -9.32 21.44
CA TYR A 4 27.60 -8.84 22.00
C TYR A 4 26.67 -10.04 22.18
N GLU A 5 26.52 -10.52 23.42
CA GLU A 5 25.47 -11.48 23.75
C GLU A 5 24.09 -10.83 23.50
N ARG A 6 23.28 -11.48 22.66
CA ARG A 6 21.89 -11.05 22.41
C ARG A 6 21.04 -11.36 23.64
N GLY A 7 21.02 -10.45 24.60
CA GLY A 7 20.11 -10.48 25.74
C GLY A 7 18.72 -9.98 25.36
N TYR A 8 17.69 -10.69 25.81
CA TYR A 8 16.31 -10.19 25.74
C TYR A 8 16.12 -9.08 26.78
N VAL A 9 15.83 -7.86 26.33
CA VAL A 9 15.53 -6.72 27.20
C VAL A 9 14.02 -6.46 27.15
N PRO A 10 13.26 -6.77 28.21
CA PRO A 10 11.84 -6.42 28.25
C PRO A 10 11.69 -4.90 28.32
N VAL A 11 10.97 -4.33 27.35
CA VAL A 11 10.62 -2.91 27.34
C VAL A 11 9.17 -2.78 27.80
N GLN A 12 8.94 -2.00 28.85
CA GLN A 12 7.61 -1.55 29.24
C GLN A 12 7.42 -0.12 28.72
N SER A 13 6.39 0.09 27.91
CA SER A 13 6.07 1.39 27.33
C SER A 13 4.57 1.62 27.36
N GLU A 14 4.17 2.86 27.62
CA GLU A 14 2.78 3.30 27.59
C GLU A 14 2.55 4.22 26.40
N LEU A 15 1.42 4.04 25.71
CA LEU A 15 1.00 4.88 24.60
C LEU A 15 -0.29 5.60 24.99
N HIS A 16 -0.23 6.93 25.03
CA HIS A 16 -1.40 7.77 25.22
C HIS A 16 -1.74 8.49 23.92
N THR A 17 -2.98 8.33 23.48
CA THR A 17 -3.52 8.89 22.24
C THR A 17 -4.87 9.54 22.52
N ASP A 18 -5.04 10.78 22.05
CA ASP A 18 -6.32 11.49 22.03
C ASP A 18 -6.65 11.77 20.57
N THR A 19 -7.44 10.88 19.96
CA THR A 19 -7.73 10.89 18.52
C THR A 19 -9.22 10.81 18.25
N ASN A 20 -9.62 11.42 17.13
CA ASN A 20 -10.96 11.26 16.59
C ASN A 20 -10.99 10.04 15.68
N GLU A 21 -11.68 9.01 16.11
CA GLU A 21 -11.84 7.78 15.36
C GLU A 21 -13.09 7.83 14.48
N ARG A 22 -12.95 7.33 13.25
CA ARG A 22 -13.97 7.44 12.21
C ARG A 22 -14.39 6.06 11.79
N LEU A 23 -15.70 5.84 11.73
CA LEU A 23 -16.30 4.56 11.42
C LEU A 23 -17.45 4.77 10.44
N LEU A 24 -17.53 3.91 9.42
CA LEU A 24 -18.72 3.84 8.59
C LEU A 24 -19.85 3.21 9.40
N ALA A 25 -20.97 3.92 9.55
CA ALA A 25 -22.13 3.46 10.32
C ALA A 25 -22.97 2.39 9.59
N ARG A 26 -22.33 1.41 8.95
CA ARG A 26 -22.99 0.35 8.16
C ARG A 26 -22.36 -1.00 8.41
N LYS A 27 -23.18 -2.05 8.59
CA LYS A 27 -22.66 -3.38 8.88
C LYS A 27 -22.19 -4.07 7.60
N GLY A 28 -21.02 -4.71 7.67
CA GLY A 28 -20.48 -5.53 6.57
C GLY A 28 -20.14 -4.77 5.28
N ALA A 29 -20.22 -3.44 5.28
CA ALA A 29 -19.90 -2.64 4.11
C ALA A 29 -18.38 -2.39 4.04
N SER A 30 -17.73 -3.05 3.09
CA SER A 30 -16.37 -2.74 2.68
C SER A 30 -16.41 -2.07 1.30
N LEU A 31 -16.13 -0.77 1.27
CA LEU A 31 -15.97 -0.02 0.03
C LEU A 31 -14.48 0.11 -0.30
N TYR A 32 -14.15 0.01 -1.59
CA TYR A 32 -12.78 0.22 -2.03
C TYR A 32 -12.34 1.66 -1.71
N GLY A 33 -11.22 1.83 -1.02
CA GLY A 33 -10.71 3.15 -0.61
C GLY A 33 -11.42 3.79 0.58
N LEU A 34 -12.27 3.04 1.30
CA LEU A 34 -12.98 3.55 2.46
C LEU A 34 -12.04 3.93 3.60
N GLU A 35 -11.02 3.12 3.88
CA GLU A 35 -10.08 3.39 4.97
C GLU A 35 -9.27 4.65 4.67
N GLU A 36 -8.72 4.77 3.46
CA GLU A 36 -8.05 5.98 3.00
C GLU A 36 -8.96 7.21 3.05
N TYR A 37 -10.25 7.04 2.72
CA TYR A 37 -11.21 8.13 2.83
C TYR A 37 -11.45 8.54 4.28
N LEU A 38 -11.74 7.59 5.16
CA LEU A 38 -11.99 7.86 6.58
C LEU A 38 -10.78 8.58 7.19
N ASP A 39 -9.55 8.14 6.91
CA ASP A 39 -8.35 8.80 7.42
C ASP A 39 -8.17 10.23 6.88
N SER A 40 -8.68 10.52 5.67
CA SER A 40 -8.62 11.84 5.05
C SER A 40 -9.64 12.86 5.61
N ILE A 41 -10.69 12.40 6.31
CA ILE A 41 -11.76 13.28 6.78
C ILE A 41 -11.27 14.17 7.92
N ASP A 42 -11.31 15.48 7.72
CA ASP A 42 -10.98 16.45 8.76
C ASP A 42 -12.25 16.98 9.44
N LEU A 43 -12.45 16.64 10.72
CA LEU A 43 -13.62 17.07 11.49
C LEU A 43 -13.65 18.59 11.73
N SER A 44 -12.50 19.27 11.67
CA SER A 44 -12.47 20.74 11.82
C SER A 44 -13.16 21.47 10.67
N LYS A 45 -13.30 20.80 9.51
CA LYS A 45 -13.97 21.31 8.31
C LYS A 45 -15.44 20.87 8.23
N ALA A 46 -15.93 20.11 9.21
CA ALA A 46 -17.31 19.67 9.23
C ALA A 46 -18.25 20.87 9.42
N VAL A 47 -19.29 20.92 8.58
CA VAL A 47 -20.34 21.95 8.65
C VAL A 47 -21.62 21.29 9.17
N LYS A 48 -22.47 22.07 9.86
CA LYS A 48 -23.80 21.59 10.25
C LYS A 48 -24.57 21.14 9.02
N PHE A 49 -25.21 19.99 9.14
CA PHE A 49 -26.02 19.42 8.07
C PHE A 49 -27.18 20.37 7.73
N ASP A 50 -27.33 20.67 6.45
CA ASP A 50 -28.36 21.55 5.91
C ASP A 50 -29.04 20.85 4.73
N PHE A 51 -30.28 20.45 4.95
CA PHE A 51 -31.05 19.69 3.97
C PHE A 51 -31.38 20.52 2.71
N GLU A 52 -31.52 21.84 2.85
CA GLU A 52 -31.92 22.70 1.73
C GLU A 52 -30.88 22.72 0.61
N LYS A 53 -29.60 22.55 0.97
CA LYS A 53 -28.48 22.51 0.01
C LYS A 53 -28.36 21.18 -0.74
N ILE A 54 -29.02 20.14 -0.24
CA ILE A 54 -28.79 18.76 -0.68
C ILE A 54 -30.02 18.19 -1.41
N LYS A 55 -31.21 18.72 -1.14
CA LYS A 55 -32.48 18.24 -1.72
C LYS A 55 -32.47 18.18 -3.25
N ASP A 56 -31.81 19.12 -3.92
CA ASP A 56 -31.80 19.23 -5.39
C ASP A 56 -30.72 18.34 -6.04
N LEU A 57 -29.82 17.76 -5.25
CA LEU A 57 -28.71 16.92 -5.74
C LEU A 57 -29.09 15.43 -5.87
N GLU A 58 -30.27 15.03 -5.37
CA GLU A 58 -30.74 13.63 -5.29
C GLU A 58 -29.62 12.62 -4.94
N PRO A 59 -28.81 12.86 -3.88
CA PRO A 59 -27.68 11.99 -3.60
C PRO A 59 -28.16 10.62 -3.12
N ALA A 60 -27.43 9.57 -3.50
CA ALA A 60 -27.59 8.24 -2.93
C ALA A 60 -27.07 8.24 -1.48
N ILE A 61 -27.93 8.63 -0.53
CA ILE A 61 -27.61 8.64 0.90
C ILE A 61 -27.63 7.20 1.42
N LEU A 62 -26.54 6.80 2.05
CA LEU A 62 -26.47 5.53 2.77
C LEU A 62 -27.08 5.70 4.16
N ASN A 63 -28.04 4.84 4.51
CA ASN A 63 -28.64 4.83 5.83
C ASN A 63 -27.65 4.28 6.87
N ALA A 64 -27.71 4.85 8.07
CA ALA A 64 -27.00 4.32 9.23
C ALA A 64 -27.69 3.05 9.73
N GLU A 65 -26.95 1.95 9.81
CA GLU A 65 -27.39 0.67 10.35
C GLU A 65 -26.81 0.40 11.76
N ILE A 66 -25.81 1.19 12.16
CA ILE A 66 -25.09 1.08 13.43
C ILE A 66 -25.50 2.27 14.32
N GLY A 67 -26.00 1.98 15.52
CA GLY A 67 -26.31 2.98 16.53
C GLY A 67 -25.09 3.42 17.34
N GLN A 68 -25.26 4.41 18.22
CA GLN A 68 -24.17 4.96 19.03
C GLN A 68 -23.46 3.91 19.89
N GLU A 69 -24.19 3.11 20.67
CA GLU A 69 -23.58 2.10 21.56
C GLU A 69 -22.76 1.05 20.80
N GLU A 70 -23.22 0.65 19.61
CA GLU A 70 -22.53 -0.33 18.79
C GLU A 70 -21.29 0.30 18.12
N ALA A 71 -21.37 1.57 17.72
CA ALA A 71 -20.23 2.33 17.22
C ALA A 71 -19.14 2.48 18.30
N GLU A 72 -19.51 2.78 19.54
CA GLU A 72 -18.59 2.88 20.68
C GLU A 72 -17.89 1.53 20.93
N LYS A 73 -18.65 0.42 20.96
CA LYS A 73 -18.08 -0.94 21.08
C LYS A 73 -17.09 -1.26 19.96
N ALA A 74 -17.45 -0.96 18.71
CA ALA A 74 -16.56 -1.17 17.57
C ALA A 74 -15.30 -0.30 17.64
N LEU A 75 -15.41 0.92 18.19
CA LEU A 75 -14.30 1.83 18.42
C LEU A 75 -13.26 1.24 19.36
N HIS A 76 -13.71 0.70 20.50
CA HIS A 76 -12.82 0.10 21.49
C HIS A 76 -11.95 -1.00 20.85
N SER A 77 -12.55 -1.87 20.04
CA SER A 77 -11.83 -2.91 19.30
C SER A 77 -10.87 -2.33 18.26
N ARG A 78 -11.31 -1.37 17.43
CA ARG A 78 -10.45 -0.76 16.40
C ARG A 78 -9.24 -0.05 16.98
N VAL A 79 -9.40 0.69 18.07
CA VAL A 79 -8.29 1.40 18.73
C VAL A 79 -7.31 0.40 19.34
N ALA A 80 -7.81 -0.65 20.00
CA ALA A 80 -6.96 -1.70 20.54
C ALA A 80 -6.15 -2.40 19.44
N ASP A 81 -6.78 -2.74 18.31
CA ASP A 81 -6.10 -3.33 17.16
C ASP A 81 -5.06 -2.39 16.56
N ARG A 82 -5.37 -1.10 16.44
CA ARG A 82 -4.43 -0.08 15.93
C ARG A 82 -3.24 0.09 16.86
N HIS A 83 -3.45 0.20 18.17
CA HIS A 83 -2.34 0.28 19.14
C HIS A 83 -1.47 -0.97 19.10
N ARG A 84 -2.08 -2.15 19.05
CA ARG A 84 -1.38 -3.41 18.93
C ARG A 84 -0.55 -3.47 17.64
N ALA A 85 -1.10 -3.03 16.51
CA ALA A 85 -0.38 -2.98 15.23
C ALA A 85 0.80 -2.00 15.27
N THR A 86 0.59 -0.80 15.82
CA THR A 86 1.65 0.21 15.98
C THR A 86 2.79 -0.32 16.85
N ILE A 87 2.49 -0.88 18.03
CA ILE A 87 3.50 -1.39 18.96
C ILE A 87 4.23 -2.59 18.36
N LYS A 88 3.49 -3.53 17.74
CA LYS A 88 4.09 -4.70 17.08
C LYS A 88 5.06 -4.31 15.96
N SER A 89 4.87 -3.16 15.30
CA SER A 89 5.80 -2.68 14.27
C SER A 89 7.15 -2.20 14.84
N GLN A 90 7.21 -1.89 16.14
CA GLN A 90 8.40 -1.34 16.81
C GLN A 90 9.17 -2.39 17.63
N LEU A 91 8.54 -3.53 17.93
CA LEU A 91 9.11 -4.59 18.77
C LEU A 91 9.37 -5.86 17.96
N ALA A 92 10.41 -6.60 18.34
CA ALA A 92 10.67 -7.92 17.76
C ALA A 92 9.60 -8.93 18.16
N GLU A 93 9.10 -8.84 19.40
CA GLU A 93 8.05 -9.71 19.94
C GLU A 93 7.16 -8.93 20.90
N LEU A 94 5.84 -9.16 20.83
CA LEU A 94 4.84 -8.50 21.68
C LEU A 94 4.16 -9.55 22.57
N PHE A 95 4.36 -9.45 23.88
CA PHE A 95 3.82 -10.39 24.88
C PHE A 95 2.42 -10.02 25.36
N ASP A 96 2.21 -8.80 25.83
CA ASP A 96 0.90 -8.30 26.27
C ASP A 96 0.70 -6.84 25.82
N CYS A 97 -0.54 -6.49 25.48
CA CYS A 97 -0.95 -5.14 25.12
C CYS A 97 -2.39 -4.94 25.61
N ARG A 98 -2.54 -4.13 26.66
CA ARG A 98 -3.85 -3.77 27.21
C ARG A 98 -4.17 -2.34 26.81
N THR A 99 -5.35 -2.14 26.23
CA THR A 99 -5.81 -0.82 25.81
C THR A 99 -7.06 -0.46 26.59
N VAL A 100 -7.02 0.67 27.28
CA VAL A 100 -8.19 1.28 27.93
C VAL A 100 -8.55 2.51 27.14
N THR A 101 -9.80 2.61 26.72
CA THR A 101 -10.30 3.71 25.89
C THR A 101 -11.53 4.32 26.52
N ASN A 102 -11.64 5.65 26.44
CA ASN A 102 -12.77 6.41 26.96
C ASN A 102 -13.33 7.28 25.82
N VAL A 103 -14.60 7.09 25.47
CA VAL A 103 -15.25 7.82 24.38
C VAL A 103 -15.94 9.05 24.96
N ARG A 104 -15.48 10.25 24.58
CA ARG A 104 -16.06 11.52 25.06
C ARG A 104 -17.39 11.86 24.40
N GLY A 105 -17.61 11.36 23.18
CA GLY A 105 -18.86 11.56 22.45
C GLY A 105 -18.77 11.01 21.02
N THR A 106 -19.93 10.80 20.41
CA THR A 106 -20.06 10.32 19.03
C THR A 106 -20.81 11.35 18.20
N THR A 107 -20.28 11.69 17.03
CA THR A 107 -20.93 12.62 16.10
C THR A 107 -21.30 11.88 14.83
N TYR A 108 -22.55 12.01 14.40
CA TYR A 108 -22.99 11.50 13.10
C TYR A 108 -22.57 12.49 12.01
N LEU A 109 -21.71 12.03 11.09
CA LEU A 109 -21.21 12.83 9.97
C LEU A 109 -21.64 12.21 8.65
N GLN A 110 -22.26 13.00 7.78
CA GLN A 110 -22.46 12.63 6.39
C GLN A 110 -21.26 13.13 5.58
N ALA A 111 -20.59 12.23 4.89
CA ALA A 111 -19.37 12.53 4.15
C ALA A 111 -19.55 12.05 2.70
N PRO A 112 -19.46 12.93 1.69
CA PRO A 112 -19.71 12.57 0.30
C PRO A 112 -18.53 11.73 -0.24
N PHE A 113 -18.82 10.48 -0.59
CA PHE A 113 -17.84 9.53 -1.10
C PHE A 113 -18.25 9.07 -2.50
N SER A 114 -17.31 9.07 -3.44
CA SER A 114 -17.58 8.68 -4.83
C SER A 114 -16.73 7.49 -5.23
N LEU A 115 -17.39 6.40 -5.61
CA LEU A 115 -16.75 5.22 -6.19
C LEU A 115 -17.05 5.16 -7.68
N VAL A 116 -16.05 5.45 -8.50
CA VAL A 116 -16.17 5.39 -9.96
C VAL A 116 -15.66 4.04 -10.44
N ARG A 117 -16.50 3.32 -11.17
CA ARG A 117 -16.12 2.11 -11.90
C ARG A 117 -16.09 2.44 -13.38
N TYR A 118 -14.97 2.19 -14.04
CA TYR A 118 -14.79 2.51 -15.45
C TYR A 118 -14.21 1.32 -16.20
N LYS A 119 -14.52 1.23 -17.49
CA LYS A 119 -14.02 0.17 -18.37
C LYS A 119 -12.95 0.73 -19.28
N PHE A 120 -11.80 0.10 -19.33
CA PHE A 120 -10.71 0.48 -20.23
C PHE A 120 -10.11 -0.78 -20.87
N GLN A 121 -9.99 -0.78 -22.20
CA GLN A 121 -9.45 -1.92 -22.97
C GLN A 121 -10.10 -3.29 -22.66
N GLY A 122 -11.36 -3.31 -22.26
CA GLY A 122 -12.09 -4.55 -21.92
C GLY A 122 -12.13 -4.87 -20.43
N ASP A 123 -11.19 -4.35 -19.64
CA ASP A 123 -11.07 -4.58 -18.20
C ASP A 123 -11.82 -3.52 -17.39
N LEU A 124 -12.33 -3.92 -16.23
CA LEU A 124 -13.00 -3.04 -15.27
C LEU A 124 -11.99 -2.57 -14.22
N TYR A 125 -12.00 -1.25 -13.99
CA TYR A 125 -11.16 -0.58 -12.99
C TYR A 125 -12.03 0.21 -12.05
N LYS A 126 -11.53 0.45 -10.84
CA LYS A 126 -12.19 1.26 -9.81
C LYS A 126 -11.29 2.35 -9.28
N ALA A 127 -11.90 3.50 -8.99
CA ALA A 127 -11.28 4.62 -8.32
C ALA A 127 -12.21 5.15 -7.22
N ALA A 128 -11.64 5.36 -6.04
CA ALA A 128 -12.29 6.01 -4.92
C ALA A 128 -11.85 7.47 -4.87
N LEU A 129 -12.82 8.37 -4.82
CA LEU A 129 -12.61 9.81 -4.78
C LEU A 129 -13.29 10.42 -3.57
N ASP A 130 -12.65 11.44 -3.03
CA ASP A 130 -13.28 12.36 -2.08
C ASP A 130 -14.34 13.19 -2.82
N GLY A 131 -15.60 13.07 -2.40
CA GLY A 131 -16.72 13.77 -3.03
C GLY A 131 -16.78 15.26 -2.70
N THR A 132 -16.00 15.76 -1.73
CA THR A 132 -15.90 17.20 -1.45
C THR A 132 -14.91 17.90 -2.37
N SER A 133 -13.71 17.33 -2.52
CA SER A 133 -12.60 17.95 -3.27
C SER A 133 -12.43 17.41 -4.69
N GLY A 134 -12.98 16.23 -4.99
CA GLY A 134 -12.72 15.49 -6.22
C GLY A 134 -11.33 14.84 -6.26
N LYS A 135 -10.57 14.86 -5.15
CA LYS A 135 -9.25 14.22 -5.07
C LYS A 135 -9.37 12.69 -5.16
N VAL A 136 -8.53 12.07 -5.99
CA VAL A 136 -8.40 10.60 -6.05
C VAL A 136 -7.66 10.12 -4.81
N LEU A 137 -8.29 9.25 -4.02
CA LEU A 137 -7.71 8.67 -2.81
C LEU A 137 -6.91 7.42 -3.18
N ILE A 138 -7.59 6.50 -3.87
CA ILE A 138 -7.00 5.28 -4.38
C ILE A 138 -7.63 4.94 -5.72
N GLY A 139 -6.81 4.60 -6.69
CA GLY A 139 -7.27 4.22 -8.02
C GLY A 139 -6.44 3.09 -8.59
N GLU A 140 -7.14 2.17 -9.26
CA GLU A 140 -6.50 1.22 -10.16
C GLU A 140 -6.18 1.94 -11.46
N ILE A 141 -4.91 1.92 -11.86
CA ILE A 141 -4.45 2.49 -13.13
C ILE A 141 -4.17 1.34 -14.10
N PRO A 142 -4.74 1.36 -15.32
CA PRO A 142 -4.45 0.37 -16.33
C PRO A 142 -2.97 0.46 -16.73
N ILE A 143 -2.28 -0.68 -16.74
CA ILE A 143 -0.99 -0.76 -17.42
C ILE A 143 -1.29 -0.84 -18.91
N THR A 144 -0.96 0.23 -19.63
CA THR A 144 -1.17 0.29 -21.09
C THR A 144 -0.46 -0.84 -21.81
N THR A 145 -1.05 -1.32 -22.90
CA THR A 145 -0.45 -2.37 -23.75
C THR A 145 0.97 -2.02 -24.19
N GLY A 146 1.23 -0.75 -24.52
CA GLY A 146 2.55 -0.27 -24.90
C GLY A 146 3.59 -0.38 -23.78
N GLN A 147 3.23 -0.06 -22.53
CA GLN A 147 4.11 -0.28 -21.39
C GLN A 147 4.40 -1.77 -21.19
N ARG A 148 3.40 -2.65 -21.31
CA ARG A 148 3.63 -4.11 -21.22
C ARG A 148 4.61 -4.57 -22.28
N ILE A 149 4.46 -4.14 -23.54
CA ILE A 149 5.37 -4.50 -24.63
C ILE A 149 6.80 -4.01 -24.35
N LEU A 150 6.97 -2.75 -23.91
CA LEU A 150 8.29 -2.20 -23.61
C LEU A 150 9.01 -3.00 -22.52
N TRP A 151 8.32 -3.35 -21.43
CA TRP A 151 8.90 -4.15 -20.35
C TRP A 151 9.21 -5.59 -20.78
N THR A 152 8.38 -6.19 -21.65
CA THR A 152 8.68 -7.49 -22.25
C THR A 152 9.92 -7.44 -23.14
N LEU A 153 10.07 -6.40 -23.97
CA LEU A 153 11.25 -6.21 -24.81
C LEU A 153 12.52 -6.02 -23.97
N LEU A 154 12.44 -5.25 -22.88
CA LEU A 154 13.54 -5.13 -21.90
C LEU A 154 13.88 -6.48 -21.26
N GLY A 155 12.87 -7.30 -20.92
CA GLY A 155 13.08 -8.65 -20.41
C GLY A 155 13.81 -9.54 -21.43
N ILE A 156 13.36 -9.54 -22.69
CA ILE A 156 14.00 -10.30 -23.78
C ILE A 156 15.45 -9.82 -23.99
N LEU A 157 15.69 -8.51 -24.00
CA LEU A 157 17.03 -7.94 -24.10
C LEU A 157 17.91 -8.40 -22.92
N GLY A 158 17.35 -8.48 -21.71
CA GLY A 158 18.02 -9.01 -20.54
C GLY A 158 18.47 -10.47 -20.69
N ILE A 159 17.71 -11.31 -21.39
CA ILE A 159 18.11 -12.70 -21.69
C ILE A 159 19.37 -12.70 -22.56
N PHE A 160 19.38 -11.91 -23.64
CA PHE A 160 20.55 -11.79 -24.51
C PHE A 160 21.77 -11.23 -23.78
N LEU A 161 21.55 -10.19 -22.97
CA LEU A 161 22.61 -9.57 -22.17
C LEU A 161 23.20 -10.55 -21.15
N SER A 162 22.35 -11.36 -20.51
CA SER A 162 22.77 -12.38 -19.57
C SER A 162 23.53 -13.52 -20.23
N GLY A 163 23.10 -13.95 -21.43
CA GLY A 163 23.81 -14.97 -22.21
C GLY A 163 25.20 -14.49 -22.64
N PHE A 164 25.29 -13.26 -23.15
CA PHE A 164 26.57 -12.65 -23.54
C PHE A 164 27.49 -12.42 -22.33
N GLY A 165 26.95 -11.93 -21.22
CA GLY A 165 27.69 -11.74 -19.97
C GLY A 165 28.19 -13.06 -19.39
N GLY A 166 27.39 -14.13 -19.44
CA GLY A 166 27.78 -15.46 -19.01
C GLY A 166 28.93 -16.05 -19.85
N GLU A 167 28.89 -15.86 -21.17
CA GLU A 167 29.98 -16.29 -22.05
C GLU A 167 31.28 -15.52 -21.76
N TRP A 168 31.19 -14.21 -21.55
CA TRP A 168 32.34 -13.38 -21.16
C TRP A 168 32.92 -13.76 -19.80
N ALA A 169 32.06 -14.07 -18.84
CA ALA A 169 32.48 -14.58 -17.54
C ALA A 169 33.15 -15.96 -17.67
N TYR A 170 32.63 -16.84 -18.52
CA TYR A 170 33.21 -18.15 -18.78
C TYR A 170 34.58 -18.05 -19.44
N ILE A 171 34.74 -17.17 -20.44
CA ILE A 171 36.04 -16.91 -21.08
C ILE A 171 37.03 -16.41 -20.04
N GLY A 172 36.69 -15.38 -19.27
CA GLY A 172 37.55 -14.82 -18.23
C GLY A 172 37.91 -15.83 -17.11
N TYR A 173 37.03 -16.77 -16.81
CA TYR A 173 37.29 -17.86 -15.85
C TYR A 173 38.25 -18.92 -16.40
N ASN A 174 38.07 -19.38 -17.64
CA ASN A 174 38.94 -20.43 -18.20
C ASN A 174 40.32 -19.91 -18.62
N SER A 175 40.45 -18.61 -18.86
CA SER A 175 41.73 -17.94 -19.11
C SER A 175 42.32 -17.36 -17.83
N LEU A 176 42.25 -18.09 -16.70
CA LEU A 176 42.81 -17.70 -15.40
C LEU A 176 44.35 -17.61 -15.43
N ASP A 177 44.86 -16.68 -16.23
CA ASP A 177 46.22 -16.17 -16.14
C ASP A 177 46.20 -14.92 -15.27
N THR A 178 47.26 -14.67 -14.50
CA THR A 178 47.30 -13.64 -13.43
C THR A 178 47.48 -12.22 -13.99
N SER A 179 46.77 -11.91 -15.07
CA SER A 179 46.74 -10.58 -15.68
C SER A 179 45.52 -9.81 -15.19
N ASN A 180 45.72 -8.53 -14.85
CA ASN A 180 44.63 -7.64 -14.44
C ASN A 180 43.54 -7.51 -15.52
N GLU A 181 43.91 -7.65 -16.80
CA GLU A 181 42.97 -7.51 -17.93
C GLU A 181 41.93 -8.64 -17.95
N LEU A 182 42.33 -9.89 -17.72
CA LEU A 182 41.39 -11.03 -17.74
C LEU A 182 40.44 -11.03 -16.52
N MET A 183 40.91 -10.54 -15.37
CA MET A 183 40.05 -10.30 -14.21
C MET A 183 38.98 -9.22 -14.47
N THR A 184 39.29 -8.20 -15.30
CA THR A 184 38.28 -7.20 -15.68
C THR A 184 37.22 -7.78 -16.61
N VAL A 185 37.59 -8.70 -17.51
CA VAL A 185 36.65 -9.39 -18.41
C VAL A 185 35.70 -10.29 -17.61
N LEU A 186 36.22 -11.04 -16.64
CA LEU A 186 35.41 -11.86 -15.74
C LEU A 186 34.42 -11.01 -14.93
N ALA A 187 34.90 -9.93 -14.31
CA ALA A 187 34.05 -9.03 -13.52
C ALA A 187 32.98 -8.34 -14.38
N ALA A 188 33.33 -7.91 -15.59
CA ALA A 188 32.38 -7.32 -16.54
C ALA A 188 31.32 -8.33 -16.99
N GLY A 189 31.72 -9.58 -17.28
CA GLY A 189 30.81 -10.66 -17.65
C GLY A 189 29.80 -10.98 -16.54
N ILE A 190 30.28 -11.11 -15.29
CA ILE A 190 29.41 -11.32 -14.11
C ILE A 190 28.46 -10.12 -13.94
N GLY A 191 28.96 -8.89 -14.09
CA GLY A 191 28.14 -7.68 -14.01
C GLY A 191 27.00 -7.66 -15.04
N LEU A 192 27.30 -8.00 -16.30
CA LEU A 192 26.31 -8.10 -17.38
C LEU A 192 25.30 -9.23 -17.14
N LEU A 193 25.75 -10.37 -16.59
CA LEU A 193 24.89 -11.48 -16.22
C LEU A 193 23.87 -11.05 -15.16
N VAL A 194 24.34 -10.46 -14.05
CA VAL A 194 23.47 -10.00 -12.97
C VAL A 194 22.49 -8.92 -13.45
N LEU A 195 22.96 -7.97 -14.26
CA LEU A 195 22.11 -6.94 -14.85
C LEU A 195 21.02 -7.55 -15.75
N GLY A 196 21.40 -8.51 -16.60
CA GLY A 196 20.46 -9.22 -17.48
C GLY A 196 19.39 -9.98 -16.71
N VAL A 197 19.77 -10.70 -15.65
CA VAL A 197 18.82 -11.42 -14.77
C VAL A 197 17.85 -10.46 -14.08
N LEU A 198 18.33 -9.30 -13.61
CA LEU A 198 17.46 -8.27 -13.01
C LEU A 198 16.46 -7.72 -14.04
N MET A 199 16.90 -7.44 -15.27
CA MET A 199 16.03 -6.97 -16.35
C MET A 199 14.95 -7.99 -16.70
N VAL A 200 15.30 -9.27 -16.77
CA VAL A 200 14.35 -10.38 -16.97
C VAL A 200 13.31 -10.40 -15.85
N TYR A 201 13.76 -10.37 -14.59
CA TYR A 201 12.87 -10.38 -13.44
C TYR A 201 11.85 -9.23 -13.47
N PHE A 202 12.30 -8.00 -13.71
CA PHE A 202 11.41 -6.84 -13.78
C PHE A 202 10.49 -6.88 -15.02
N GLY A 203 10.98 -7.32 -16.18
CA GLY A 203 10.18 -7.46 -17.40
C GLY A 203 9.01 -8.43 -17.23
N PHE A 204 9.28 -9.63 -16.70
CA PHE A 204 8.23 -10.62 -16.45
C PHE A 204 7.30 -10.25 -15.29
N LYS A 205 7.81 -9.58 -14.25
CA LYS A 205 6.98 -9.10 -13.15
C LYS A 205 5.91 -8.11 -13.64
N VAL A 206 6.23 -7.25 -14.60
CA VAL A 206 5.24 -6.31 -15.18
C VAL A 206 4.20 -7.02 -16.04
N LEU A 207 4.55 -8.12 -16.71
CA LEU A 207 3.58 -8.95 -17.45
C LEU A 207 2.55 -9.59 -16.53
N LEU A 208 2.97 -10.04 -15.35
CA LEU A 208 2.09 -10.65 -14.35
C LEU A 208 1.28 -9.62 -13.55
N MET A 209 1.70 -8.34 -13.56
CA MET A 209 0.94 -7.25 -12.94
C MET A 209 -0.18 -6.80 -13.88
N THR A 210 -1.42 -7.19 -13.57
CA THR A 210 -2.60 -6.75 -14.33
C THR A 210 -2.95 -5.28 -14.05
N GLN A 211 -2.66 -4.79 -12.84
CA GLN A 211 -3.05 -3.46 -12.38
C GLN A 211 -1.98 -2.83 -11.47
N ARG A 212 -1.87 -1.50 -11.49
CA ARG A 212 -1.13 -0.73 -10.46
C ARG A 212 -2.14 0.00 -9.60
N THR A 213 -2.08 -0.20 -8.29
CA THR A 213 -2.79 0.65 -7.33
C THR A 213 -1.93 1.89 -7.09
N LYS A 214 -2.53 3.07 -7.32
CA LYS A 214 -1.90 4.35 -6.96
C LYS A 214 -2.68 4.94 -5.79
N LYS A 215 -1.97 5.24 -4.71
CA LYS A 215 -2.46 6.09 -3.62
C LYS A 215 -2.15 7.54 -3.97
N GLY A 216 -3.13 8.44 -3.80
CA GLY A 216 -3.04 9.87 -4.11
C GLY A 216 -2.71 10.75 -2.91
#